data_AF-A0A1I3TW66-F1
#
_entry.id   AF-A0A1I3TW66-F1
#
_cell.length_a   1.000
_cell.length_b   1.000
_cell.length_c   1.000
_cell.angle_alpha   90.00
_cell.angle_beta   90.00
_cell.angle_gamma   90.00
#
_symmetry.space_group_name_H-M   'P 1'
#
loop_
_entity.id
_entity.type
_entity.pdbx_description
1 polymer ?
#
loop_
_entity_poly.entity_id
_entity_poly.type
_entity_poly.pdbx_seq_one_letter_code
_entity_poly.pdbx_strand_id
1 'polypeptide(L)' 'MGSKQEFVVVVVPLSEIKKIVAIDIVGGTALYYLIKFPLHSVLWAMAGSMAGPMLIRLSLRKRPGGEAAKLKPRRIGG' A
#
# COMPACT_ATOMS: atom_id res chain seq x y z
N MET A 1 27.52 -19.45 24.65
CA MET A 1 27.44 -19.07 23.22
C MET A 1 26.28 -18.08 23.08
N GLY A 2 26.56 -16.78 22.98
CA GLY A 2 25.52 -15.73 22.96
C GLY A 2 24.85 -15.64 21.61
N SER A 3 23.51 -15.62 21.58
CA SER A 3 22.73 -15.39 20.38
C SER A 3 22.95 -13.96 19.89
N LYS A 4 23.50 -13.80 18.68
CA LYS A 4 23.55 -12.51 18.00
C LYS A 4 22.12 -12.13 17.61
N GLN A 5 21.56 -11.10 18.24
CA GLN A 5 20.28 -10.52 17.82
C GLN A 5 20.55 -9.60 16.63
N GLU A 6 20.02 -9.96 15.45
CA GLU A 6 20.01 -9.07 14.29
C GLU A 6 18.84 -8.08 14.42
N PHE A 7 19.15 -6.79 14.50
CA PHE A 7 18.16 -5.71 14.43
C PHE A 7 18.02 -5.24 12.98
N VAL A 8 16.82 -5.40 12.41
CA VAL A 8 16.48 -4.88 11.08
C VAL A 8 15.76 -3.55 11.24
N VAL A 9 16.37 -2.46 10.78
CA VAL A 9 15.74 -1.13 10.75
C VAL A 9 15.20 -0.89 9.35
N VAL A 10 13.88 -0.78 9.22
CA VAL A 10 13.22 -0.43 7.95
C VAL A 10 12.89 1.06 7.97
N VAL A 11 13.56 1.82 7.11
CA VAL A 11 13.26 3.25 6.92
C VAL A 11 12.17 3.39 5.87
N VAL A 12 10.98 3.80 6.30
CA VAL A 12 9.87 4.11 5.39
C VAL A 12 9.80 5.63 5.18
N PRO A 13 9.74 6.12 3.93
CA PRO A 13 9.61 7.55 3.67
C PRO A 13 8.30 8.09 4.23
N LEU A 14 8.36 9.26 4.88
CA LEU A 14 7.16 9.93 5.41
C LEU A 14 6.15 10.29 4.30
N SER A 15 6.64 10.51 3.07
CA SER A 15 5.80 10.75 1.88
C SER A 15 4.96 9.53 1.49
N GLU A 16 5.49 8.32 1.65
CA GLU A 16 4.73 7.08 1.40
C GLU A 16 3.63 6.90 2.44
N ILE A 17 3.93 7.17 3.70
CA ILE A 17 2.93 7.13 4.79
C ILE A 17 1.79 8.13 4.51
N LYS A 18 2.12 9.37 4.11
CA LYS A 18 1.11 10.39 3.80
C LYS A 18 0.15 9.96 2.69
N LYS A 19 0.66 9.34 1.62
CA LYS A 19 -0.19 8.82 0.52
C LYS A 19 -1.13 7.72 1.03
N ILE A 20 -0.62 6.81 1.85
CA ILE A 20 -1.41 5.72 2.42
C ILE A 20 -2.55 6.28 3.27
N VAL A 21 -2.24 7.21 4.18
CA VAL A 21 -3.23 7.85 5.06
C VAL A 21 -4.27 8.63 4.27
N ALA A 22 -3.85 9.37 3.23
CA ALA A 22 -4.77 10.11 2.37
C ALA A 22 -5.77 9.18 1.65
N ILE A 23 -5.30 8.05 1.11
CA ILE A 23 -6.17 7.04 0.46
C ILE A 23 -7.14 6.43 1.47
N ASP A 24 -6.72 6.23 2.72
CA ASP A 24 -7.57 5.67 3.78
C ASP A 24 -8.71 6.62 4.16
N ILE A 25 -8.37 7.88 4.40
CA ILE A 25 -9.34 8.89 4.83
C ILE A 25 -10.31 9.22 3.69
N VAL A 26 -9.77 9.56 2.51
CA VAL A 26 -10.59 9.97 1.37
C VAL A 26 -11.32 8.78 0.76
N GLY A 27 -10.60 7.69 0.50
CA GLY A 27 -11.16 6.48 -0.11
C GLY A 27 -12.14 5.76 0.82
N GLY A 28 -11.83 5.68 2.11
CA GLY A 28 -12.71 5.05 3.11
C GLY A 28 -14.01 5.82 3.26
N THR A 29 -13.94 7.15 3.37
CA THR A 29 -15.14 8.00 3.47
C THR A 29 -15.97 7.97 2.19
N ALA A 30 -15.32 8.08 1.02
CA ALA A 30 -16.02 8.00 -0.27
C ALA A 30 -16.74 6.65 -0.41
N LEU A 31 -16.08 5.55 -0.08
CA LEU A 31 -16.65 4.22 -0.19
C LEU A 31 -17.75 3.96 0.85
N TYR A 32 -17.60 4.51 2.07
CA TYR A 32 -18.65 4.47 3.09
C TYR A 32 -19.96 5.04 2.54
N TYR A 33 -19.93 6.23 1.95
CA TYR A 33 -21.14 6.85 1.40
C TYR A 33 -21.64 6.14 0.14
N LEU A 34 -20.74 5.68 -0.73
CA LEU A 34 -21.11 4.91 -1.92
C LEU A 34 -21.83 3.60 -1.60
N ILE A 35 -21.55 2.99 -0.45
CA ILE A 35 -22.21 1.75 -0.01
C ILE A 35 -23.44 2.09 0.83
N LYS A 36 -23.33 3.04 1.75
CA LYS A 36 -24.43 3.44 2.64
C LYS A 36 -25.63 3.97 1.87
N PHE A 37 -25.40 4.75 0.81
CA PHE A 37 -26.48 5.37 0.04
C PHE A 37 -27.38 4.35 -0.65
N PRO A 38 -26.88 3.37 -1.42
CA PRO A 38 -27.72 2.35 -2.05
C PRO A 38 -28.17 1.23 -1.11
N LEU A 39 -27.33 0.81 -0.16
CA LEU A 39 -27.62 -0.37 0.67
C LEU A 39 -28.29 -0.04 1.99
N HIS A 40 -28.37 1.24 2.37
CA HIS A 40 -28.89 1.74 3.66
C HIS A 40 -28.33 1.05 4.90
N SER A 41 -27.25 0.27 4.76
CA SER A 41 -26.70 -0.55 5.80
C SER A 41 -25.37 0.02 6.28
N VAL A 42 -25.34 0.39 7.56
CA VAL A 42 -24.15 0.91 8.22
C VAL A 42 -23.08 -0.18 8.29
N LEU A 43 -23.45 -1.44 8.49
CA LEU A 43 -22.51 -2.55 8.62
C LEU A 43 -21.71 -2.77 7.31
N TRP A 44 -22.41 -2.81 6.17
CA TRP A 44 -21.78 -2.95 4.87
C TRP A 44 -20.94 -1.72 4.51
N ALA A 45 -21.43 -0.52 4.84
CA ALA A 45 -20.68 0.70 4.62
C ALA A 45 -19.38 0.75 5.44
N MET A 46 -19.42 0.32 6.70
CA MET A 46 -18.23 0.21 7.55
C MET A 46 -17.24 -0.82 7.00
N ALA A 47 -17.69 -2.04 6.72
CA ALA A 47 -16.85 -3.11 6.18
C ALA A 47 -16.18 -2.68 4.86
N GLY A 48 -16.96 -2.08 3.96
CA GLY A 48 -16.45 -1.56 2.69
C GLY A 48 -15.45 -0.42 2.89
N SER A 49 -15.73 0.54 3.77
CA SER A 49 -14.82 1.67 4.04
C SER A 49 -13.45 1.24 4.60
N MET A 50 -13.40 0.13 5.34
CA MET A 50 -12.14 -0.43 5.85
C MET A 50 -11.41 -1.27 4.78
N ALA A 51 -12.14 -2.11 4.05
CA ALA A 51 -11.55 -3.00 3.05
C ALA A 51 -11.16 -2.27 1.75
N GLY A 52 -11.92 -1.25 1.36
CA GLY A 52 -11.76 -0.53 0.09
C GLY A 52 -10.40 0.12 -0.10
N PRO A 53 -9.93 0.96 0.83
CA PRO A 53 -8.60 1.55 0.75
C PRO A 53 -7.49 0.51 0.68
N MET A 54 -7.65 -0.62 1.38
CA MET A 54 -6.71 -1.74 1.31
C MET A 54 -6.68 -2.36 -0.09
N LEU A 55 -7.85 -2.60 -0.70
CA LEU A 55 -7.96 -3.12 -2.06
C LEU A 55 -7.43 -2.13 -3.11
N ILE A 56 -7.67 -0.83 -2.93
CA ILE A 56 -7.10 0.23 -3.80
C ILE A 56 -5.58 0.24 -3.70
N ARG A 57 -5.02 0.15 -2.48
CA ARG A 57 -3.56 0.04 -2.31
C ARG A 57 -3.01 -1.23 -2.95
N LEU A 58 -3.74 -2.34 -2.87
CA LEU A 58 -3.35 -3.59 -3.53
C LEU A 58 -3.37 -3.48 -5.05
N SER A 59 -4.40 -2.83 -5.62
CA SER A 59 -4.52 -2.66 -7.08
C SER A 59 -3.49 -1.67 -7.65
N LEU A 60 -3.14 -0.64 -6.88
CA LEU A 60 -2.12 0.34 -7.25
C LEU A 60 -0.68 -0.15 -7.01
N ARG A 61 -0.50 -1.29 -6.33
CA ARG A 61 0.81 -1.92 -6.13
C ARG A 61 1.31 -2.46 -7.47
N LYS A 62 1.93 -1.60 -8.28
CA LYS A 62 2.69 -2.01 -9.46
C LYS A 62 3.72 -3.06 -9.02
N ARG A 63 3.76 -4.20 -9.72
CA ARG A 63 4.84 -5.19 -9.59
C ARG A 63 6.18 -4.44 -9.68
N PRO A 64 7.18 -4.73 -8.84
CA PRO A 64 8.51 -4.15 -8.94
C PRO A 64 9.30 -4.75 -10.13
N GLY A 65 8.71 -4.69 -11.33
CA GLY A 65 9.28 -5.24 -12.57
C GLY A 65 9.71 -4.16 -13.58
N GLY A 66 9.64 -2.87 -13.21
CA GLY A 66 9.96 -1.76 -14.12
C GLY A 66 11.40 -1.26 -14.06
N GLU A 67 12.13 -1.53 -12.98
CA GLU A 67 13.44 -0.89 -12.74
C GLU A 67 14.62 -1.88 -12.73
N ALA A 68 14.37 -3.17 -12.49
CA ALA A 68 15.39 -4.22 -12.54
C ALA A 68 15.87 -4.56 -13.97
N ALA A 69 15.16 -4.12 -15.02
CA ALA A 69 15.55 -4.37 -16.41
C ALA A 69 16.57 -3.35 -16.97
N LYS A 70 16.93 -2.31 -16.21
CA LYS A 70 17.89 -1.28 -16.65
C LYS A 70 19.34 -1.49 -16.17
N LEU A 71 19.59 -2.50 -15.34
CA LEU A 71 20.94 -2.92 -14.99
C LEU A 71 21.44 -3.93 -16.05
N LYS A 72 21.71 -3.42 -17.26
CA LYS A 72 22.52 -4.14 -18.25
C LYS A 72 23.88 -4.40 -17.60
N PRO A 73 24.36 -5.65 -17.46
CA PRO A 73 25.71 -5.88 -16.98
C PRO A 73 26.67 -5.24 -17.99
N ARG A 74 27.33 -4.16 -17.55
CA ARG A 74 28.47 -3.59 -18.26
C ARG A 74 29.57 -4.63 -18.12
N ARG A 75 29.69 -5.53 -19.11
CA ARG A 75 30.91 -6.34 -19.30
C ARG A 75 32.06 -5.34 -19.34
N ILE A 76 32.83 -5.28 -18.25
CA ILE A 76 34.16 -4.74 -18.30
C ILE A 76 34.97 -5.83 -18.99
N GLY A 77 35.23 -5.60 -20.28
CA GLY A 77 36.23 -6.37 -21.00
C GLY A 77 37.61 -5.98 -20.48
N GLY A 78 38.44 -6.99 -20.25
CA GLY A 78 39.83 -6.95 -19.86
C GLY A 78 40.34 -8.37 -19.82
#